data_AF-A0A8J5JGT6-F1
#
_entry.id   AF-A0A8J5JGT6-F1
#
_cell.length_a   1.000
_cell.length_b   1.000
_cell.length_c   1.000
_cell.angle_alpha   90.00
_cell.angle_beta   90.00
_cell.angle_gamma   90.00
#
_symmetry.space_group_name_H-M   'P 1'
#
loop_
_entity.id
_entity.type
_entity.pdbx_description
1 polymer ?
#
loop_
_entity_poly.entity_id
_entity_poly.type
_entity_poly.pdbx_seq_one_letter_code
_entity_poly.pdbx_strand_id
1 'polypeptide(L)'
;TSCCVDTTLGIRGKLVVLGGYAFENRKLYYKLATLKAFGMMKMVEEDGNEFLVLHKLYWIAIPRRDLFVIGSVHGKKVQPCDERLCNGVVSSFTQVLGGVVGDTGSNRWLRGASSNRVALAPATIK
;
A
#
# COMPACT_ATOMS: atom_id res chain seq x y z
N THR A 1 -12.92 10.13 -7.25
CA THR A 1 -11.45 10.26 -7.37
C THR A 1 -10.82 9.10 -6.64
N SER A 2 -9.83 8.42 -7.25
CA SER A 2 -9.11 7.29 -6.62
C SER A 2 -7.74 7.79 -6.13
N CYS A 3 -7.27 7.28 -4.98
CA CYS A 3 -5.91 7.51 -4.51
C CYS A 3 -5.02 6.33 -4.97
N CYS A 4 -3.83 6.60 -5.51
CA CYS A 4 -2.92 5.54 -5.96
C CYS A 4 -2.44 4.62 -4.83
N VAL A 5 -2.44 5.11 -3.58
CA VAL A 5 -2.17 4.29 -2.39
C VAL A 5 -3.24 3.22 -2.23
N ASP A 6 -4.52 3.53 -2.45
CA ASP A 6 -5.61 2.54 -2.39
C ASP A 6 -5.44 1.46 -3.44
N THR A 7 -4.98 1.85 -4.64
CA THR A 7 -4.69 0.91 -5.72
C THR A 7 -3.53 -0.02 -5.36
N THR A 8 -2.50 0.51 -4.69
CA THR A 8 -1.33 -0.25 -4.22
C THR A 8 -1.70 -1.21 -3.09
N LEU A 9 -2.56 -0.78 -2.17
CA LEU A 9 -3.12 -1.63 -1.13
C LEU A 9 -3.94 -2.77 -1.73
N GLY A 10 -4.69 -2.52 -2.80
CA GLY A 10 -5.58 -3.49 -3.40
C GLY A 10 -6.61 -3.99 -2.38
N ILE A 11 -6.70 -5.31 -2.21
CA ILE A 11 -7.61 -5.92 -1.22
C ILE A 11 -7.08 -5.83 0.22
N ARG A 12 -5.80 -5.47 0.43
CA ARG A 12 -5.12 -5.52 1.73
C ARG A 12 -5.61 -4.45 2.72
N GLY A 13 -6.33 -3.46 2.23
CA GLY A 13 -6.84 -2.41 3.09
C GLY A 13 -7.80 -1.52 2.34
N LYS A 14 -9.09 -1.82 2.41
CA LYS A 14 -10.14 -0.81 2.24
C LYS A 14 -10.32 -0.09 3.58
N LEU A 15 -9.23 0.46 4.13
CA LEU A 15 -9.25 1.19 5.39
C LEU A 15 -9.84 2.58 5.11
N VAL A 16 -11.17 2.65 5.06
CA VAL A 16 -11.89 3.91 4.84
C VAL A 16 -11.91 4.68 6.15
N VAL A 17 -10.88 5.50 6.39
CA VAL A 17 -11.02 6.59 7.34
C VAL A 17 -11.55 7.78 6.55
N LEU A 18 -12.82 8.12 6.76
CA LEU A 18 -13.49 9.26 6.09
C LEU A 18 -12.75 10.60 6.32
N GLY A 19 -11.88 10.70 7.34
CA GLY A 19 -11.01 11.84 7.61
C GLY A 19 -9.51 11.65 7.32
N GLY A 20 -9.10 10.49 6.80
CA GLY A 20 -7.70 10.14 6.60
C GLY A 20 -7.06 10.73 5.34
N TYR A 21 -7.88 11.29 4.46
CA TYR A 21 -7.45 11.92 3.23
C TYR A 21 -7.38 13.45 3.35
N ALA A 22 -6.42 14.03 2.64
CA ALA A 22 -6.43 15.41 2.20
C ALA A 22 -6.84 15.46 0.73
N PHE A 23 -7.68 16.42 0.37
CA PHE A 23 -8.08 16.66 -1.01
C PHE A 23 -7.43 17.95 -1.51
N GLU A 24 -6.48 17.81 -2.43
CA GLU A 24 -5.69 18.91 -2.97
C GLU A 24 -5.66 18.80 -4.49
N ASN A 25 -5.87 19.92 -5.20
CA ASN A 25 -5.80 19.96 -6.68
C ASN A 25 -6.61 18.85 -7.37
N ARG A 26 -7.84 18.62 -6.90
CA ARG A 26 -8.77 17.57 -7.37
C ARG A 26 -8.26 16.14 -7.21
N LYS A 27 -7.27 15.91 -6.33
CA LYS A 27 -6.60 14.63 -6.10
C LYS A 27 -6.66 14.27 -4.60
N LEU A 28 -6.78 12.98 -4.30
CA LEU A 28 -6.81 12.46 -2.93
C LEU A 28 -5.41 12.02 -2.51
N TYR A 29 -4.99 12.44 -1.32
CA TYR A 29 -3.74 12.04 -0.68
C TYR A 29 -4.03 11.54 0.73
N TYR A 30 -3.37 10.48 1.17
CA TYR A 30 -3.32 10.10 2.57
C TYR A 30 -2.53 11.13 3.37
N LYS A 31 -3.12 11.59 4.48
CA LYS A 31 -2.45 12.44 5.46
C LYS A 31 -1.30 11.67 6.11
N LEU A 32 -0.27 12.40 6.54
CA LEU A 32 0.87 11.83 7.24
C LEU A 32 0.45 11.04 8.50
N ALA A 33 -0.47 11.59 9.28
CA ALA A 33 -1.02 10.93 10.46
C ALA A 33 -1.70 9.60 10.12
N THR A 34 -2.36 9.52 8.96
CA THR A 34 -3.04 8.30 8.50
C THR A 34 -2.05 7.25 8.00
N LEU A 35 -1.01 7.66 7.26
CA LEU A 35 0.09 6.76 6.87
C LEU A 35 0.71 6.11 8.12
N LYS A 36 1.03 6.93 9.13
CA LYS A 36 1.57 6.44 10.41
C LYS A 36 0.59 5.52 11.15
N ALA A 37 -0.68 5.90 11.23
CA ALA A 37 -1.70 5.10 11.91
C ALA A 37 -1.93 3.73 11.26
N PHE A 38 -1.73 3.62 9.95
CA PHE A 38 -1.83 2.36 9.21
C PHE A 38 -0.53 1.55 9.19
N GLY A 39 0.52 2.02 9.86
CA GLY A 39 1.81 1.35 9.83
C GLY A 39 2.45 1.37 8.45
N MET A 40 2.09 2.33 7.59
CA MET A 40 2.74 2.54 6.29
C MET A 40 4.09 3.18 6.51
N MET A 41 5.14 2.47 6.11
CA MET A 41 6.52 2.89 6.31
C MET A 41 7.21 3.12 4.96
N LYS A 42 8.17 4.04 4.98
CA LYS A 42 9.08 4.29 3.86
C LYS A 42 10.25 3.34 3.99
N MET A 43 10.64 2.72 2.90
CA MET A 43 11.91 2.03 2.79
C MET A 43 12.74 2.65 1.67
N VAL A 44 14.04 2.72 1.89
CA VAL A 44 15.01 3.23 0.92
C VAL A 44 16.09 2.16 0.70
N GLU A 45 16.31 1.80 -0.56
CA GLU A 45 17.42 0.94 -0.99
C GLU A 45 18.72 1.73 -1.14
N GLU A 46 19.85 1.03 -1.27
CA GLU A 46 21.17 1.64 -1.41
C GLU A 46 21.29 2.54 -2.65
N ASP A 47 20.52 2.25 -3.70
CA ASP A 47 20.42 3.03 -4.93
C ASP A 47 19.53 4.29 -4.80
N GLY A 48 18.94 4.51 -3.62
CA GLY A 48 18.06 5.64 -3.32
C GLY A 48 16.60 5.43 -3.73
N ASN A 49 16.24 4.25 -4.26
CA ASN A 49 14.85 3.97 -4.62
C ASN A 49 13.96 3.87 -3.38
N GLU A 50 12.82 4.54 -3.43
CA GLU A 50 11.87 4.61 -2.33
C GLU A 50 10.71 3.63 -2.52
N PHE A 51 10.31 2.98 -1.43
CA PHE A 51 9.25 1.99 -1.44
C PHE A 51 8.27 2.18 -0.28
N LEU A 52 7.02 1.78 -0.51
CA LEU A 52 5.97 1.66 0.49
C LEU A 52 6.01 0.26 1.08
N VAL A 53 6.11 0.19 2.40
CA VAL A 53 6.22 -1.05 3.17
C VAL A 53 5.11 -1.14 4.21
N LEU A 54 4.62 -2.36 4.45
CA LEU A 54 3.67 -2.71 5.49
C LEU A 54 4.10 -3.94 6.28
N HIS A 55 3.65 -4.02 7.53
CA HIS A 55 3.70 -5.26 8.30
C HIS A 55 2.70 -6.28 7.75
N LYS A 56 3.15 -7.52 7.57
CA LYS A 56 2.35 -8.68 7.23
C LYS A 56 2.46 -9.69 8.36
N LEU A 57 1.42 -9.72 9.19
CA LEU A 57 1.34 -10.60 10.33
C LEU A 57 0.62 -11.89 9.94
N TYR A 58 1.09 -13.03 10.48
CA TYR A 58 0.45 -14.32 10.34
C TYR A 58 -0.14 -14.73 11.69
N TRP A 59 -1.32 -15.36 11.67
CA TRP A 59 -2.08 -15.63 12.90
C TRP A 59 -1.35 -16.56 13.90
N ILE A 60 -0.45 -17.41 13.42
CA ILE A 60 0.27 -18.42 14.24
C ILE A 60 1.57 -17.87 14.83
N ALA A 61 2.23 -16.95 14.14
CA ALA A 61 3.51 -16.40 14.56
C ALA A 61 3.79 -15.09 13.83
N ILE A 62 4.41 -14.14 14.53
CA ILE A 62 4.98 -12.94 13.91
C ILE A 62 6.38 -13.33 13.40
N PRO A 63 6.62 -13.36 12.08
CA PRO A 63 7.95 -13.65 11.54
C PRO A 63 8.94 -12.58 12.00
N ARG A 64 10.21 -12.95 12.19
CA ARG A 64 11.29 -11.96 12.45
C ARG A 64 11.46 -10.92 11.34
N ARG A 65 10.92 -11.21 10.14
CA ARG A 65 10.89 -10.33 8.97
C ARG A 65 9.46 -10.26 8.47
N ASP A 66 8.69 -9.35 9.05
CA ASP A 66 7.28 -9.17 8.77
C ASP A 66 7.02 -7.91 7.92
N LEU A 67 8.04 -7.14 7.55
CA LEU A 67 7.93 -5.98 6.67
C LEU A 67 8.04 -6.38 5.19
N PHE A 68 7.04 -6.02 4.41
CA PHE A 68 6.96 -6.30 2.98
C PHE A 68 6.77 -5.03 2.16
N VAL A 69 7.57 -4.92 1.09
CA VAL A 69 7.42 -3.92 0.05
C VAL A 69 6.18 -4.25 -0.77
N ILE A 70 5.29 -3.27 -0.96
CA ILE A 70 4.05 -3.43 -1.72
C ILE A 70 3.89 -2.43 -2.87
N GLY A 71 4.75 -1.40 -2.93
CA GLY A 71 4.76 -0.45 -4.04
C GLY A 71 6.00 0.42 -4.07
N SER A 72 6.35 0.94 -5.25
CA SER A 72 7.42 1.92 -5.46
C SER A 72 6.88 3.34 -5.30
N VAL A 73 7.67 4.22 -4.71
CA VAL A 73 7.31 5.60 -4.40
C VAL A 73 8.08 6.54 -5.32
N HIS A 74 7.35 7.39 -6.03
CA HIS A 74 7.92 8.43 -6.90
C HIS A 74 7.33 9.79 -6.51
N GLY A 75 8.09 10.55 -5.72
CA GLY A 75 7.59 11.77 -5.09
C GLY A 75 6.42 11.44 -4.15
N LYS A 76 5.24 12.00 -4.42
CA LYS A 76 4.02 11.72 -3.64
C LYS A 76 3.23 10.50 -4.14
N LYS A 77 3.59 9.92 -5.28
CA LYS A 77 2.81 8.85 -5.91
C LYS A 77 3.35 7.48 -5.52
N VAL A 78 2.46 6.50 -5.50
CA VAL A 78 2.81 5.10 -5.23
C VAL A 78 2.29 4.24 -6.37
N GLN A 79 3.16 3.40 -6.92
CA GLN A 79 2.83 2.43 -7.96
C GLN A 79 2.95 1.01 -7.38
N PRO A 80 1.99 0.12 -7.64
CA PRO A 80 2.11 -1.29 -7.24
C PRO A 80 3.37 -1.93 -7.83
N CYS A 81 4.02 -2.81 -7.05
CA CYS A 81 5.12 -3.63 -7.51
C CYS A 81 4.96 -5.07 -7.02
N ASP A 82 5.86 -5.96 -7.47
CA ASP A 82 5.93 -7.31 -6.94
C ASP A 82 6.25 -7.26 -5.44
N GLU A 83 5.45 -8.02 -4.67
CA GLU A 83 5.60 -8.06 -3.22
C GLU A 83 6.89 -8.80 -2.86
N ARG A 84 7.70 -8.19 -1.99
CA ARG A 84 8.97 -8.76 -1.55
C ARG A 84 9.31 -8.35 -0.12
N LEU A 85 10.22 -9.10 0.49
CA LEU A 85 10.74 -8.75 1.81
C LEU A 85 11.45 -7.41 1.78
N CYS A 86 11.31 -6.66 2.88
CA CYS A 86 12.08 -5.46 3.10
C CYS A 86 13.58 -5.80 3.29
N ASN A 87 14.43 -5.17 2.49
CA ASN A 87 15.89 -5.33 2.48
C ASN A 87 16.65 -3.99 2.65
N GLY A 88 15.95 -2.88 2.93
CA GLY A 88 16.55 -1.55 3.04
C GLY A 88 16.26 -0.87 4.37
N VAL A 89 16.68 0.39 4.48
CA VAL A 89 16.49 1.20 5.69
C VAL A 89 15.05 1.67 5.75
N VAL A 90 14.39 1.43 6.89
CA VAL A 90 12.98 1.75 7.10
C VAL A 90 12.84 2.99 7.98
N SER A 91 11.98 3.92 7.56
CA SER A 91 11.63 5.12 8.32
C SER A 91 10.13 5.42 8.22
N SER A 92 9.65 6.36 9.03
CA SER A 92 8.34 6.95 8.77
C SER A 92 8.38 7.80 7.50
N PHE A 93 7.26 7.89 6.78
CA PHE A 93 7.08 8.95 5.79
C PHE A 93 7.08 10.32 6.49
N THR A 94 7.56 11.34 5.78
CA THR A 94 7.51 12.75 6.17
C THR A 94 6.61 13.58 5.26
N GLN A 95 6.05 12.95 4.22
CA GLN A 95 5.17 13.58 3.23
C GLN A 95 3.86 12.79 3.04
N VAL A 96 2.86 13.46 2.49
CA VAL A 96 1.59 12.83 2.08
C VAL A 96 1.81 11.98 0.82
N LEU A 97 1.04 10.89 0.70
CA LEU A 97 1.10 10.00 -0.46
C LEU A 97 -0.25 9.88 -1.14
N GLY A 98 -0.28 9.85 -2.46
CA GLY A 98 -1.50 9.74 -3.24
C GLY A 98 -1.44 10.45 -4.58
N GLY A 99 -2.60 10.91 -5.02
CA GLY A 99 -2.84 11.37 -6.37
C GLY A 99 -3.22 10.24 -7.31
N VAL A 100 -3.21 10.55 -8.61
CA VAL A 100 -3.56 9.61 -9.68
C VAL A 100 -2.26 9.15 -10.36
N VAL A 101 -2.12 7.84 -10.53
CA VAL A 101 -1.07 7.22 -11.34
C VAL A 101 -1.60 7.15 -12.78
N GLY A 102 -0.95 7.89 -13.69
CA GLY A 102 -1.41 8.09 -15.08
C GLY A 102 -2.29 9.33 -15.24
N ASP A 103 -1.80 10.35 -15.97
CA ASP A 103 -2.59 11.54 -16.34
C ASP A 103 -3.15 11.43 -17.77
N THR A 104 -3.41 10.20 -18.23
CA THR A 104 -4.10 9.94 -19.49
C THR A 104 -5.38 9.18 -19.20
N GLY A 105 -6.51 9.78 -19.56
CA GLY A 105 -7.85 9.27 -19.24
C GLY A 105 -8.00 7.79 -19.57
N SER A 106 -8.14 6.97 -18.54
CA SER A 106 -8.56 5.58 -18.69
C SER A 106 -9.34 5.13 -17.48
N ASN A 107 -10.66 5.24 -17.58
CA ASN A 107 -11.65 4.61 -16.68
C ASN A 107 -11.69 3.08 -16.85
N ARG A 108 -10.53 2.39 -16.92
CA ARG A 108 -10.49 0.92 -17.12
C ARG A 108 -9.40 0.23 -16.31
N TRP A 109 -9.43 0.37 -14.98
CA TRP A 109 -8.66 -0.53 -14.10
C TRP A 109 -9.48 -1.10 -12.93
N LEU A 110 -10.81 -1.09 -13.05
CA LEU A 110 -11.72 -1.78 -12.10
C LEU A 110 -12.29 -3.11 -12.65
N ARG A 111 -11.81 -3.60 -13.79
CA ARG A 111 -12.27 -4.86 -14.37
C ARG A 111 -11.17 -5.91 -14.29
N GLY A 112 -10.97 -6.45 -13.09
CA GLY A 112 -10.06 -7.58 -12.88
C GLY A 112 -9.56 -7.69 -11.45
N ALA A 113 -10.36 -8.34 -10.61
CA ALA A 113 -9.97 -9.13 -9.42
C ALA A 113 -11.06 -9.11 -8.32
N SER A 114 -12.35 -9.16 -8.69
CA SER A 114 -13.37 -9.70 -7.77
C SER A 114 -13.38 -11.22 -7.87
N SER A 115 -12.29 -11.86 -7.44
CA SER A 115 -12.37 -13.23 -6.92
C SER A 115 -11.99 -13.12 -5.46
N ASN A 116 -12.99 -12.85 -4.62
CA ASN A 116 -12.90 -13.19 -3.21
C ASN A 116 -12.73 -14.72 -3.15
N ARG A 117 -11.49 -15.22 -3.18
CA ARG A 117 -11.22 -16.60 -2.81
C ARG A 117 -11.27 -16.68 -1.29
N VAL A 118 -12.50 -16.68 -0.75
CA VAL A 118 -12.72 -17.34 0.54
C VAL A 118 -12.41 -18.80 0.28
N ALA A 119 -11.39 -19.36 0.93
CA ALA A 119 -11.14 -20.79 0.85
C ALA A 119 -12.43 -21.52 1.27
N LEU A 120 -12.92 -22.42 0.43
CA LEU A 120 -14.19 -23.12 0.69
C LEU A 120 -14.12 -24.11 1.86
N ALA A 121 -12.96 -24.29 2.49
CA ALA A 121 -12.80 -25.04 3.73
C ALA A 121 -11.44 -24.73 4.38
N PRO A 122 -11.31 -24.84 5.72
CA PRO A 122 -10.00 -24.90 6.35
C PRO A 122 -9.25 -26.15 5.86
N ALA A 123 -7.95 -26.01 5.58
CA ALA A 123 -7.10 -27.14 5.25
C ALA A 123 -7.09 -28.12 6.44
N THR A 124 -7.46 -29.37 6.21
CA THR A 124 -7.37 -30.43 7.21
C THR A 124 -5.90 -30.67 7.52
N ILE A 125 -5.51 -30.40 8.76
CA ILE A 125 -4.18 -30.73 9.27
C ILE A 125 -4.13 -32.27 9.41
N LYS A 126 -3.16 -32.90 8.74
CA LYS A 126 -2.79 -34.30 8.99
C LYS A 126 -1.71 -34.36 10.07
#